data_AF-A0A940CYS7-F1
#
_entry.id   AF-A0A940CYS7-F1
#
_cell.length_a   1.000
_cell.length_b   1.000
_cell.length_c   1.000
_cell.angle_alpha   90.00
_cell.angle_beta   90.00
_cell.angle_gamma   90.00
#
_symmetry.space_group_name_H-M   'P 1'
#
loop_
_entity.id
_entity.type
_entity.pdbx_description
1 polymer ?
#
loop_
_entity_poly.entity_id
_entity_poly.type
_entity_poly.pdbx_seq_one_letter_code
_entity_poly.pdbx_strand_id
1 'polypeptide(L)' 'MKKSKEKTKKKKLAPGVCDFCWEEQPLCYICTNCGLTICQRCFIEHQKLFTRTGVTWLCINCCSWHSL' A
#
# COMPACT_ATOMS: atom_id res chain seq x y z
N MET A 1 19.68 6.83 29.50
CA MET A 1 19.64 6.46 28.06
C MET A 1 18.19 6.55 27.56
N LYS A 2 17.82 7.65 26.89
CA LYS A 2 16.48 7.78 26.28
C LYS A 2 16.49 6.99 24.98
N LYS A 3 15.94 5.75 24.97
CA LYS A 3 15.66 5.01 23.74
C LYS A 3 14.59 5.80 22.97
N SER A 4 15.04 6.66 22.06
CA SER A 4 14.19 7.23 21.04
C SER A 4 13.54 6.08 20.29
N LYS A 5 12.24 5.86 20.51
CA LYS A 5 11.42 4.98 19.68
C LYS A 5 11.40 5.61 18.30
N GLU A 6 12.38 5.24 17.48
CA GLU A 6 12.38 5.51 16.06
C GLU A 6 11.13 4.83 15.53
N LYS A 7 10.07 5.62 15.37
CA LYS A 7 8.86 5.19 14.68
C LYS A 7 9.31 4.95 13.25
N THR A 8 9.80 3.76 12.94
CA THR A 8 10.06 3.31 11.59
C THR A 8 8.71 3.45 10.88
N LYS A 9 8.51 4.58 10.20
CA LYS A 9 7.34 4.81 9.35
C LYS A 9 7.41 3.67 8.34
N LYS A 10 6.60 2.63 8.56
CA LYS A 10 6.44 1.52 7.60
C LYS A 10 6.20 2.20 6.25
N LYS A 11 7.15 2.06 5.32
CA LYS A 11 7.09 2.73 4.03
C LYS A 11 5.84 2.19 3.32
N LYS A 12 4.86 3.07 3.13
CA LYS A 12 3.59 2.73 2.47
C LYS A 12 3.75 2.63 0.95
N LEU A 13 4.84 3.21 0.43
CA LEU A 13 5.29 3.07 -0.95
C LEU A 13 6.72 2.54 -0.96
N ALA A 14 6.96 1.48 -1.72
CA ALA A 14 8.30 1.00 -2.05
C ALA A 14 8.26 0.24 -3.39
N PRO A 15 9.40 0.05 -4.07
CA PRO A 15 9.49 -0.91 -5.17
C PRO A 15 9.20 -2.33 -4.67
N GLY A 16 8.53 -3.11 -5.50
CA GLY A 16 8.16 -4.49 -5.19
C GLY A 16 7.30 -5.14 -6.26
N VAL A 17 7.01 -6.43 -6.10
CA VAL A 17 6.15 -7.18 -7.01
C VAL A 17 4.68 -6.92 -6.67
N CYS A 18 3.87 -6.59 -7.67
CA CYS A 18 2.43 -6.40 -7.50
C CYS A 18 1.70 -7.74 -7.37
N ASP A 19 0.85 -7.91 -6.36
CA ASP A 19 0.02 -9.11 -6.18
C ASP A 19 -1.09 -9.28 -7.23
N PHE A 20 -1.34 -8.24 -8.06
CA PHE A 20 -2.38 -8.28 -9.11
C PHE A 20 -1.81 -8.62 -10.48
N CYS A 21 -0.79 -7.88 -10.92
CA CYS A 21 -0.17 -8.10 -12.23
C CYS A 21 1.07 -8.98 -12.18
N TRP A 22 1.55 -9.34 -10.98
CA TRP A 22 2.73 -10.18 -10.75
C TRP A 22 4.03 -9.61 -11.35
N GLU A 23 4.03 -8.33 -11.70
CA GLU A 23 5.20 -7.63 -12.22
C GLU A 23 5.92 -6.87 -11.10
N GLU A 24 7.24 -6.84 -11.18
CA GLU A 24 8.06 -5.93 -10.37
C GLU A 24 7.84 -4.49 -10.85
N GLN A 25 7.49 -3.62 -9.91
CA GLN A 25 7.20 -2.22 -10.18
C GLN A 25 8.03 -1.34 -9.25
N PRO A 26 8.52 -0.18 -9.74
CA PRO A 26 9.32 0.74 -8.93
C PRO A 26 8.52 1.40 -7.81
N LEU A 27 7.18 1.37 -7.91
CA LEU A 27 6.27 2.01 -6.97
C LEU A 27 5.03 1.14 -6.74
N CYS A 28 5.02 0.47 -5.59
CA CYS A 28 3.92 -0.32 -5.08
C CYS A 28 3.41 0.25 -3.77
N TYR A 29 2.09 0.30 -3.62
CA TYR A 29 1.41 0.58 -2.37
C TYR A 29 1.41 -0.68 -1.51
N ILE A 30 1.94 -0.57 -0.30
CA ILE A 30 2.14 -1.70 0.61
C ILE A 30 1.17 -1.58 1.77
N CYS A 31 0.31 -2.58 1.93
CA CYS A 31 -0.54 -2.70 3.10
C CYS A 31 0.33 -3.04 4.31
N THR A 32 0.33 -2.18 5.32
CA THR A 32 1.16 -2.40 6.51
C THR A 32 0.60 -3.47 7.46
N ASN A 33 -0.60 -3.98 7.18
CA ASN A 33 -1.31 -4.99 7.96
C ASN A 33 -1.10 -6.40 7.40
N CYS A 34 -1.38 -6.65 6.12
CA CYS A 34 -1.15 -7.96 5.49
C CYS A 34 0.06 -8.06 4.57
N GLY A 35 0.70 -6.94 4.22
CA GLY A 35 1.80 -6.92 3.26
C GLY A 35 1.37 -6.90 1.79
N LEU A 36 0.06 -6.87 1.48
CA LEU A 36 -0.43 -6.76 0.10
C LEU A 36 0.25 -5.60 -0.62
N THR A 37 0.79 -5.90 -1.79
CA THR A 37 1.53 -4.98 -2.65
C THR A 37 0.72 -4.75 -3.92
N ILE A 38 0.34 -3.50 -4.19
CA ILE A 38 -0.39 -3.15 -5.41
C ILE A 38 0.30 -2.01 -6.15
N CYS A 39 0.60 -2.19 -7.42
CA CYS A 39 1.21 -1.15 -8.24
C CYS A 39 0.21 -0.04 -8.57
N GLN A 40 0.72 1.15 -8.90
CA GLN A 40 -0.12 2.30 -9.24
C GLN A 40 -1.06 2.02 -10.43
N ARG A 41 -0.65 1.20 -11.40
CA ARG A 41 -1.48 0.85 -12.57
C ARG A 41 -2.70 0.03 -12.17
N CYS A 42 -2.49 -1.11 -11.50
CA CYS A 42 -3.58 -1.95 -10.99
C CYS A 42 -4.46 -1.18 -10.01
N PHE A 43 -3.87 -0.28 -9.21
CA PHE A 43 -4.64 0.57 -8.31
C PHE A 43 -5.63 1.49 -9.05
N ILE A 44 -5.20 2.11 -10.17
CA ILE A 44 -6.06 2.97 -11.00
C ILE A 44 -7.10 2.15 -11.75
N GLU A 45 -6.71 1.01 -12.31
CA GLU A 45 -7.61 0.11 -13.05
C GLU A 45 -8.72 -0.45 -12.15
N HIS A 46 -8.36 -0.81 -10.91
CA HIS A 46 -9.29 -1.29 -9.90
C HIS A 46 -9.78 -0.17 -8.96
N GLN A 47 -9.76 1.10 -9.38
CA GLN A 47 -10.25 2.24 -8.57
C GLN A 47 -11.67 1.99 -8.02
N LYS A 48 -12.52 1.22 -8.70
CA LYS A 48 -13.86 0.87 -8.18
C LYS A 48 -13.83 0.05 -6.89
N LEU A 49 -12.76 -0.71 -6.67
CA LEU A 49 -12.51 -1.47 -5.44
C LEU A 49 -11.82 -0.62 -4.36
N PHE A 50 -11.27 0.55 -4.73
CA PHE A 50 -10.54 1.44 -3.85
C PHE A 50 -11.18 2.84 -3.83
N THR A 51 -11.97 3.13 -2.80
CA THR A 51 -12.62 4.45 -2.62
C THR A 51 -11.62 5.59 -2.58
N ARG A 52 -11.52 6.33 -3.69
CA ARG A 52 -10.64 7.49 -3.84
C ARG A 52 -11.27 8.74 -3.22
N THR A 53 -11.25 8.84 -1.89
CA THR A 53 -11.28 10.15 -1.21
C THR A 53 -9.85 10.69 -1.09
N GLY A 54 -9.24 11.02 -2.23
CA GLY A 54 -7.95 11.71 -2.34
C GLY A 54 -6.69 10.94 -1.92
N VAL A 55 -6.62 10.48 -0.67
CA VAL A 55 -5.36 10.05 -0.01
C VAL A 55 -5.55 8.74 0.78
N THR A 56 -6.58 7.95 0.50
CA THR A 56 -6.83 6.68 1.22
C THR A 56 -7.11 5.55 0.24
N TRP A 57 -6.52 4.38 0.49
CA TRP A 57 -6.85 3.13 -0.18
C TRP A 57 -7.32 2.08 0.83
N LEU A 58 -8.27 1.25 0.43
CA LEU A 58 -8.80 0.16 1.25
C LEU A 58 -8.13 -1.15 0.85
N CYS A 59 -7.40 -1.80 1.74
CA CYS A 59 -6.84 -3.11 1.41
C CYS A 59 -7.96 -4.16 1.28
N ILE A 60 -8.06 -4.82 0.12
CA ILE A 60 -9.08 -5.86 -0.14
C ILE A 60 -8.96 -7.07 0.79
N ASN A 61 -7.75 -7.40 1.26
CA ASN A 61 -7.52 -8.55 2.13
C ASN A 61 -7.86 -8.28 3.59
N CYS A 62 -7.67 -7.04 4.06
CA CYS A 62 -7.86 -6.69 5.48
C CYS A 62 -9.09 -5.83 5.74
N CYS A 63 -9.76 -5.35 4.69
CA CYS A 63 -10.73 -4.25 4.76
C CYS A 63 -10.24 -3.07 5.63
N SER A 64 -8.91 -2.85 5.66
CA SER A 64 -8.26 -1.83 6.47
C SER A 64 -7.99 -0.61 5.61
N TRP A 65 -8.42 0.55 6.11
CA TRP A 65 -8.16 1.84 5.48
C TRP A 65 -6.72 2.26 5.70
N HIS A 66 -6.00 2.46 4.61
CA HIS A 66 -4.65 3.00 4.61
C HIS A 66 -4.66 4.39 3.98
N SER A 67 -4.28 5.40 4.75
CA SER A 67 -3.91 6.69 4.18
C SER A 67 -2.61 6.52 3.40
N LEU A 68 -2.50 7.03 2.19
CA LEU A 68 -1.27 7.12 1.39
C LEU A 68 -0.26 8.06 2.06
#